data_AF-A0A7C7NGJ0-F1
#
_entry.id   AF-A0A7C7NGJ0-F1
#
_cell.length_a   1.000
_cell.length_b   1.000
_cell.length_c   1.000
_cell.angle_alpha   90.00
_cell.angle_beta   90.00
_cell.angle_gamma   90.00
#
_symmetry.space_group_name_H-M   'P 1'
#
loop_
_entity.id
_entity.type
_entity.pdbx_description
1 polymer ?
#
loop_
_entity_poly.entity_id
_entity_poly.type
_entity_poly.pdbx_seq_one_letter_code
_entity_poly.pdbx_strand_id
1 'polypeptide(L)'
;DGDVDGVTLVHSGMGAEQGDGSNIWSHRWSMGDNAVTYDGVFINDYNINPEMQGNNITAIGVIAHEFGHVLGLPDLYDTDYTSSGSGKLALMASGSWGTTGNTPWYPSAMTAWSKAEMGWSSVLNIASEQTNVTLEQSYTNNLIYRVDHPNDNSEYWLIENRQKKGTDKLMPEPGMLFWHIDTEKTSGWGVNNDEPHYGVGLEQADGLFELENNGSSDGSDPYPGLTNNREFSHCSTPSTVSYYFEASMVAFTNISDTDSIMSFDISFTDVETGTIGGLGFGDAYAVGYLVMSMNNNVQISELSFELDFSPNILIIQSADVSGRATADSVIVTENFIELVNPVIPSGNGEIMMFTVFANTGSDGSVNINFDEITANDDSANQVCITVEEGEYIVNTIEQIVMVDSATAEPAGFALVGVNIENNIPLKMFMITINDSPDYLTPIEEFYTDVNQNGQYDEGEMYADFNGDGEWTPFVQTTERTANWDLSYQLSDVGIMVAG
;
A
#
# COMPACT_ATOMS: atom_id res chain seq x y z
N ASP A 1 -26.14 -30.70 -34.26
CA ASP A 1 -25.46 -31.90 -33.69
C ASP A 1 -26.45 -32.91 -33.12
N GLY A 2 -27.62 -32.49 -32.63
CA GLY A 2 -28.55 -33.38 -31.92
C GLY A 2 -28.56 -33.09 -30.41
N ASP A 3 -27.86 -32.06 -29.98
CA ASP A 3 -27.78 -31.57 -28.60
C ASP A 3 -28.55 -30.25 -28.49
N VAL A 4 -29.09 -29.96 -27.30
CA VAL A 4 -29.55 -28.61 -26.96
C VAL A 4 -28.34 -27.78 -26.55
N ASP A 5 -28.10 -26.69 -27.26
CA ASP A 5 -26.97 -25.77 -27.00
C ASP A 5 -26.98 -25.24 -25.54
N GLY A 6 -28.16 -24.97 -25.00
CA GLY A 6 -28.35 -24.67 -23.59
C GLY A 6 -29.82 -24.46 -23.23
N VAL A 7 -30.22 -24.90 -22.03
CA VAL A 7 -31.56 -24.68 -21.48
C VAL A 7 -31.50 -23.61 -20.40
N THR A 8 -32.27 -22.53 -20.55
CA THR A 8 -32.48 -21.55 -19.48
C THR A 8 -33.75 -21.88 -18.70
N LEU A 9 -33.59 -22.11 -17.41
CA LEU A 9 -34.66 -22.36 -16.45
C LEU A 9 -34.89 -21.12 -15.59
N VAL A 10 -36.15 -20.83 -15.27
CA VAL A 10 -36.52 -19.81 -14.28
C VAL A 10 -37.27 -20.50 -13.15
N HIS A 11 -36.73 -20.45 -11.94
CA HIS A 11 -37.39 -21.01 -10.76
C HIS A 11 -38.18 -19.95 -10.01
N SER A 12 -39.25 -20.35 -9.32
CA SER A 12 -40.03 -19.40 -8.53
C SER A 12 -39.26 -18.92 -7.30
N GLY A 13 -39.47 -17.66 -6.92
CA GLY A 13 -38.85 -17.03 -5.76
C GLY A 13 -37.53 -16.31 -6.06
N MET A 14 -36.84 -15.93 -4.99
CA MET A 14 -35.54 -15.24 -5.03
C MET A 14 -34.39 -16.24 -5.22
N GLY A 15 -33.28 -15.78 -5.77
CA GLY A 15 -32.04 -16.56 -5.88
C GLY A 15 -31.19 -16.45 -4.61
N ALA A 16 -30.34 -17.45 -4.38
CA ALA A 16 -29.49 -17.49 -3.18
C ALA A 16 -28.42 -16.40 -3.15
N GLU A 17 -28.01 -15.90 -4.32
CA GLU A 17 -27.05 -14.79 -4.47
C GLU A 17 -27.54 -13.47 -3.84
N GLN A 18 -28.81 -13.40 -3.44
CA GLN A 18 -29.41 -12.27 -2.73
C GLN A 18 -29.26 -12.37 -1.19
N GLY A 19 -28.54 -13.37 -0.68
CA GLY A 19 -28.18 -13.50 0.74
C GLY A 19 -28.95 -14.54 1.53
N ASP A 20 -29.73 -15.41 0.87
CA ASP A 20 -30.43 -16.54 1.50
C ASP A 20 -30.07 -17.86 0.84
N GLY A 21 -29.13 -18.59 1.45
CA GLY A 21 -28.64 -19.88 0.97
C GLY A 21 -29.66 -21.03 1.00
N SER A 22 -30.89 -20.81 1.45
CA SER A 22 -31.97 -21.80 1.32
C SER A 22 -32.64 -21.80 -0.06
N ASN A 23 -32.41 -20.75 -0.86
CA ASN A 23 -32.85 -20.66 -2.25
C ASN A 23 -31.87 -21.39 -3.20
N ILE A 24 -32.26 -21.51 -4.47
CA ILE A 24 -31.35 -21.99 -5.52
C ILE A 24 -30.44 -20.82 -5.92
N TRP A 25 -29.12 -21.05 -5.94
CA TRP A 25 -28.14 -20.09 -6.47
C TRP A 25 -28.19 -20.10 -8.00
N SER A 26 -28.14 -18.95 -8.64
CA SER A 26 -28.08 -18.87 -10.12
C SER A 26 -26.80 -19.52 -10.63
N HIS A 27 -26.89 -20.49 -11.54
CA HIS A 27 -25.70 -21.17 -12.05
C HIS A 27 -25.96 -21.85 -13.40
N ARG A 28 -24.87 -22.09 -14.12
CA ARG A 28 -24.77 -23.06 -15.22
C ARG A 28 -24.14 -24.36 -14.74
N TRP A 29 -24.72 -25.49 -15.13
CA TRP A 29 -24.14 -26.81 -14.86
C TRP A 29 -24.51 -27.82 -15.94
N SER A 30 -23.92 -29.01 -15.83
CA SER A 30 -24.19 -30.17 -16.68
C SER A 30 -24.90 -31.25 -15.86
N MET A 31 -26.02 -31.76 -16.34
CA MET A 31 -26.77 -32.83 -15.67
C MET A 31 -25.94 -34.13 -15.54
N GLY A 32 -24.92 -34.31 -16.38
CA GLY A 32 -24.01 -35.46 -16.33
C GLY A 32 -24.75 -36.78 -16.51
N ASP A 33 -24.66 -37.68 -15.54
CA ASP A 33 -25.38 -38.95 -15.55
C ASP A 33 -26.92 -38.78 -15.54
N ASN A 34 -27.42 -37.58 -15.20
CA ASN A 34 -28.85 -37.25 -15.24
C ASN A 34 -29.29 -36.63 -16.57
N ALA A 35 -28.40 -36.52 -17.56
CA ALA A 35 -28.75 -36.00 -18.87
C ALA A 35 -29.86 -36.84 -19.54
N VAL A 36 -30.71 -36.18 -20.32
CA VAL A 36 -31.92 -36.79 -20.88
C VAL A 36 -31.97 -36.60 -22.39
N THR A 37 -32.68 -37.50 -23.08
CA THR A 37 -32.96 -37.35 -24.51
C THR A 37 -34.47 -37.36 -24.72
N TYR A 38 -34.98 -36.29 -25.31
CA TYR A 38 -36.39 -36.16 -25.70
C TYR A 38 -36.49 -35.93 -27.19
N ASP A 39 -37.36 -36.70 -27.86
CA ASP A 39 -37.62 -36.59 -29.31
C ASP A 39 -36.36 -36.60 -30.20
N GLY A 40 -35.32 -37.30 -29.75
CA GLY A 40 -34.04 -37.41 -30.48
C GLY A 40 -33.07 -36.24 -30.26
N VAL A 41 -33.35 -35.35 -29.29
CA VAL A 41 -32.48 -34.25 -28.88
C VAL A 41 -31.95 -34.50 -27.46
N PHE A 42 -30.63 -34.47 -27.29
CA PHE A 42 -29.95 -34.64 -26.01
C PHE A 42 -29.89 -33.32 -25.24
N ILE A 43 -30.16 -33.37 -23.94
CA ILE A 43 -30.17 -32.23 -23.04
C ILE A 43 -29.26 -32.57 -21.88
N ASN A 44 -28.23 -31.75 -21.68
CA ASN A 44 -27.25 -31.93 -20.62
C ASN A 44 -26.92 -30.60 -19.95
N ASP A 45 -26.61 -29.58 -20.75
CA ASP A 45 -26.27 -28.25 -20.26
C ASP A 45 -27.51 -27.42 -19.95
N TYR A 46 -27.51 -26.82 -18.76
CA TYR A 46 -28.57 -25.90 -18.32
C TYR A 46 -27.97 -24.72 -17.57
N ASN A 47 -28.68 -23.61 -17.58
CA ASN A 47 -28.57 -22.57 -16.57
C ASN A 47 -29.91 -22.38 -15.87
N ILE A 48 -29.86 -21.91 -14.62
CA ILE A 48 -31.05 -21.66 -13.82
C ILE A 48 -30.96 -20.28 -13.17
N ASN A 49 -32.07 -19.54 -13.22
CA ASN A 49 -32.18 -18.16 -12.75
C ASN A 49 -33.43 -18.00 -11.86
N PRO A 50 -33.45 -17.04 -10.93
CA PRO A 50 -34.64 -16.76 -10.12
C PRO A 50 -35.70 -15.98 -10.90
N GLU A 51 -36.96 -16.16 -10.52
CA GLU A 51 -38.10 -15.34 -10.95
C GLU A 51 -38.01 -13.92 -10.37
N MET A 52 -37.53 -13.80 -9.13
CA MET A 52 -37.57 -12.57 -8.34
C MET A 52 -36.18 -12.06 -7.93
N GLN A 53 -36.00 -10.75 -8.01
CA GLN A 53 -34.88 -10.00 -7.43
C GLN A 53 -35.44 -8.93 -6.48
N GLY A 54 -35.28 -9.15 -5.17
CA GLY A 54 -36.01 -8.43 -4.15
C GLY A 54 -37.53 -8.52 -4.40
N ASN A 55 -38.20 -7.37 -4.49
CA ASN A 55 -39.65 -7.32 -4.74
C ASN A 55 -40.01 -7.19 -6.24
N ASN A 56 -39.05 -7.35 -7.14
CA ASN A 56 -39.25 -7.18 -8.58
C ASN A 56 -38.97 -8.50 -9.33
N ILE A 57 -39.43 -8.59 -10.57
CA ILE A 57 -38.98 -9.64 -11.49
C ILE A 57 -37.47 -9.45 -11.73
N THR A 58 -36.73 -10.56 -11.76
CA THR A 58 -35.28 -10.57 -12.03
C THR A 58 -34.93 -9.75 -13.27
N ALA A 59 -33.97 -8.84 -13.11
CA ALA A 59 -33.49 -8.03 -14.21
C ALA A 59 -32.55 -8.82 -15.14
N ILE A 60 -32.27 -8.26 -16.31
CA ILE A 60 -31.54 -8.95 -17.38
C ILE A 60 -30.10 -9.34 -17.00
N GLY A 61 -29.47 -8.67 -16.03
CA GLY A 61 -28.06 -8.85 -15.72
C GLY A 61 -27.62 -10.25 -15.32
N VAL A 62 -28.29 -10.88 -14.34
CA VAL A 62 -28.00 -12.27 -13.93
C VAL A 62 -28.26 -13.23 -15.09
N ILE A 63 -29.38 -13.04 -15.81
CA ILE A 63 -29.73 -13.87 -16.97
C ILE A 63 -28.66 -13.76 -18.07
N ALA A 64 -28.12 -12.57 -18.32
CA ALA A 64 -27.08 -12.33 -19.31
C ALA A 64 -25.74 -12.95 -18.91
N HIS A 65 -25.40 -12.91 -17.63
CA HIS A 65 -24.22 -13.56 -17.07
C HIS A 65 -24.30 -15.08 -17.22
N GLU A 66 -25.41 -15.69 -16.81
CA GLU A 66 -25.64 -17.13 -16.96
C GLU A 66 -25.67 -17.58 -18.43
N PHE A 67 -26.21 -16.74 -19.31
CA PHE A 67 -26.16 -16.99 -20.74
C PHE A 67 -24.72 -16.93 -21.28
N GLY A 68 -23.85 -16.10 -20.70
CA GLY A 68 -22.42 -16.10 -20.98
C GLY A 68 -21.75 -17.46 -20.73
N HIS A 69 -22.12 -18.17 -19.66
CA HIS A 69 -21.63 -19.52 -19.42
C HIS A 69 -22.12 -20.54 -20.44
N VAL A 70 -23.36 -20.40 -20.94
CA VAL A 70 -23.86 -21.24 -22.06
C VAL A 70 -23.04 -21.01 -23.32
N LEU A 71 -22.59 -19.78 -23.54
CA LEU A 71 -21.70 -19.43 -24.64
C LEU A 71 -20.25 -19.91 -24.44
N GLY A 72 -19.91 -20.43 -23.26
CA GLY A 72 -18.60 -20.99 -22.94
C GLY A 72 -17.66 -20.06 -22.19
N LEU A 73 -18.14 -18.89 -21.73
CA LEU A 73 -17.32 -17.96 -20.94
C LEU A 73 -17.28 -18.38 -19.46
N PRO A 74 -16.11 -18.30 -18.81
CA PRO A 74 -15.97 -18.55 -17.37
C PRO A 74 -16.41 -17.33 -16.55
N ASP A 75 -16.48 -17.53 -15.24
CA ASP A 75 -16.52 -16.43 -14.29
C ASP A 75 -15.22 -15.62 -14.34
N LEU A 76 -15.36 -14.30 -14.29
CA LEU A 76 -14.27 -13.33 -14.23
C LEU A 76 -14.22 -12.60 -12.88
N TYR A 77 -15.17 -12.84 -11.97
CA TYR A 77 -14.96 -12.50 -10.57
C TYR A 77 -14.06 -13.58 -9.93
N ASP A 78 -13.37 -13.25 -8.85
CA ASP A 78 -12.67 -14.25 -8.07
C ASP A 78 -13.68 -15.14 -7.31
N THR A 79 -13.69 -16.42 -7.67
CA THR A 79 -14.66 -17.39 -7.16
C THR A 79 -14.31 -17.93 -5.78
N ASP A 80 -13.12 -17.62 -5.23
CA ASP A 80 -12.77 -17.92 -3.84
C ASP A 80 -13.00 -16.74 -2.87
N TYR A 81 -13.39 -15.59 -3.41
CA TYR A 81 -13.84 -14.38 -2.72
C TYR A 81 -12.76 -13.69 -1.87
N THR A 82 -11.49 -13.83 -2.26
CA THR A 82 -10.38 -13.05 -1.74
C THR A 82 -10.20 -11.71 -2.48
N SER A 83 -10.78 -11.56 -3.68
CA SER A 83 -10.82 -10.29 -4.44
C SER A 83 -12.13 -10.06 -5.21
N SER A 84 -12.15 -9.01 -6.04
CA SER A 84 -13.24 -8.72 -6.98
C SER A 84 -13.02 -9.26 -8.40
N GLY A 85 -11.86 -9.85 -8.71
CA GLY A 85 -11.46 -10.19 -10.08
C GLY A 85 -11.61 -9.01 -11.05
N SER A 86 -12.24 -9.20 -12.21
CA SER A 86 -12.46 -8.16 -13.22
C SER A 86 -13.48 -7.06 -12.85
N GLY A 87 -14.12 -7.13 -11.68
CA GLY A 87 -14.96 -6.06 -11.16
C GLY A 87 -16.25 -5.76 -11.95
N LYS A 88 -16.78 -4.54 -11.78
CA LYS A 88 -18.14 -4.16 -12.26
C LYS A 88 -18.18 -3.77 -13.73
N LEU A 89 -17.01 -3.53 -14.34
CA LEU A 89 -16.88 -3.23 -15.77
C LEU A 89 -16.85 -4.50 -16.65
N ALA A 90 -16.96 -5.68 -16.04
CA ALA A 90 -17.05 -6.98 -16.71
C ALA A 90 -18.39 -7.68 -16.42
N LEU A 91 -19.16 -8.01 -17.47
CA LEU A 91 -20.43 -8.75 -17.33
C LEU A 91 -20.26 -10.12 -16.67
N MET A 92 -19.19 -10.83 -17.02
CA MET A 92 -18.85 -12.14 -16.45
C MET A 92 -18.28 -12.04 -15.02
N ALA A 93 -18.24 -10.85 -14.44
CA ALA A 93 -17.89 -10.60 -13.05
C ALA A 93 -19.08 -9.94 -12.32
N SER A 94 -18.83 -8.97 -11.43
CA SER A 94 -19.90 -8.26 -10.71
C SER A 94 -20.71 -7.28 -11.58
N GLY A 95 -20.32 -7.07 -12.85
CA GLY A 95 -21.05 -6.25 -13.81
C GLY A 95 -22.45 -6.78 -14.17
N SER A 96 -22.77 -8.03 -13.83
CA SER A 96 -24.15 -8.56 -13.88
C SER A 96 -25.12 -7.82 -12.96
N TRP A 97 -24.61 -7.14 -11.92
CA TRP A 97 -25.39 -6.25 -11.04
C TRP A 97 -25.41 -4.79 -11.53
N GLY A 98 -24.87 -4.53 -12.73
CA GLY A 98 -24.69 -3.19 -13.29
C GLY A 98 -23.36 -2.58 -12.90
N THR A 99 -22.93 -1.59 -13.69
CA THR A 99 -21.65 -0.87 -13.49
C THR A 99 -21.64 -0.02 -12.21
N THR A 100 -22.79 0.18 -11.56
CA THR A 100 -22.92 0.83 -10.23
C THR A 100 -23.17 -0.19 -9.10
N GLY A 101 -23.23 -1.48 -9.42
CA GLY A 101 -23.47 -2.59 -8.47
C GLY A 101 -24.91 -2.79 -8.01
N ASN A 102 -25.86 -1.97 -8.47
CA ASN A 102 -27.27 -2.03 -8.06
C ASN A 102 -28.24 -1.65 -9.19
N THR A 103 -27.78 -1.77 -10.44
CA THR A 103 -28.53 -1.42 -11.65
C THR A 103 -28.59 -2.59 -12.64
N PRO A 104 -29.02 -3.80 -12.22
CA PRO A 104 -28.95 -5.03 -13.04
C PRO A 104 -29.84 -5.00 -14.31
N TRP A 105 -30.68 -3.98 -14.50
CA TRP A 105 -31.41 -3.74 -15.75
C TRP A 105 -30.57 -3.02 -16.82
N TYR A 106 -29.39 -2.52 -16.45
CA TYR A 106 -28.31 -2.03 -17.31
C TYR A 106 -26.99 -2.70 -16.88
N PRO A 107 -26.81 -4.01 -17.15
CA PRO A 107 -25.59 -4.70 -16.78
C PRO A 107 -24.39 -4.16 -17.57
N SER A 108 -23.16 -4.45 -17.13
CA SER A 108 -21.97 -4.11 -17.93
C SER A 108 -22.00 -4.81 -19.29
N ALA A 109 -21.37 -4.21 -20.30
CA ALA A 109 -21.04 -4.93 -21.52
C ALA A 109 -20.00 -6.05 -21.26
N MET A 110 -19.90 -7.00 -22.19
CA MET A 110 -18.81 -7.98 -22.21
C MET A 110 -17.45 -7.27 -22.35
N THR A 111 -16.43 -7.77 -21.67
CA THR A 111 -15.06 -7.25 -21.75
C THR A 111 -14.46 -7.43 -23.15
N ALA A 112 -13.34 -6.75 -23.43
CA ALA A 112 -12.59 -6.98 -24.66
C ALA A 112 -12.23 -8.47 -24.83
N TRP A 113 -11.77 -9.12 -23.75
CA TRP A 113 -11.45 -10.54 -23.74
C TRP A 113 -12.65 -11.44 -24.06
N SER A 114 -13.78 -11.27 -23.36
CA SER A 114 -14.99 -12.07 -23.63
C SER A 114 -15.48 -11.91 -25.07
N LYS A 115 -15.39 -10.70 -25.64
CA LYS A 115 -15.76 -10.45 -27.04
C LYS A 115 -14.79 -11.09 -28.04
N ALA A 116 -13.50 -11.18 -27.69
CA ALA A 116 -12.48 -11.83 -28.50
C ALA A 116 -12.67 -13.36 -28.50
N GLU A 117 -12.85 -13.97 -27.33
CA GLU A 117 -13.11 -15.42 -27.18
C GLU A 117 -14.36 -15.87 -27.95
N MET A 118 -15.41 -15.04 -27.92
CA MET A 118 -16.65 -15.30 -28.64
C MET A 118 -16.57 -15.03 -30.16
N GLY A 119 -15.47 -14.46 -30.65
CA GLY A 119 -15.31 -14.06 -32.05
C GLY A 119 -16.24 -12.93 -32.48
N TRP A 120 -16.73 -12.11 -31.54
CA TRP A 120 -17.63 -10.98 -31.83
C TRP A 120 -16.88 -9.73 -32.28
N SER A 121 -15.60 -9.64 -31.93
CA SER A 121 -14.74 -8.50 -32.22
C SER A 121 -13.56 -8.87 -33.13
N SER A 122 -13.14 -7.90 -33.94
CA SER A 122 -11.92 -7.99 -34.75
C SER A 122 -10.74 -7.56 -33.89
N VAL A 123 -9.90 -8.51 -33.50
CA VAL A 123 -8.68 -8.23 -32.74
C VAL A 123 -7.53 -7.91 -33.70
N LEU A 124 -6.96 -6.71 -33.57
CA LEU A 124 -5.83 -6.26 -34.37
C LEU A 124 -4.59 -6.11 -33.50
N ASN A 125 -3.54 -6.88 -33.78
CA ASN A 125 -2.28 -6.79 -33.06
C ASN A 125 -1.49 -5.55 -33.50
N ILE A 126 -1.01 -4.76 -32.53
CA ILE A 126 -0.02 -3.71 -32.75
C ILE A 126 1.34 -4.23 -32.29
N ALA A 127 2.29 -4.32 -33.22
CA ALA A 127 3.60 -4.91 -33.00
C ALA A 127 4.76 -3.94 -33.31
N SER A 128 4.46 -2.65 -33.47
CA SER A 128 5.44 -1.62 -33.72
C SER A 128 4.93 -0.26 -33.25
N GLU A 129 5.86 0.65 -33.00
CA GLU A 129 5.57 2.00 -32.54
C GLU A 129 4.67 2.76 -33.51
N GLN A 130 3.71 3.49 -32.97
CA GLN A 130 2.75 4.31 -33.72
C GLN A 130 2.34 5.52 -32.89
N THR A 131 2.09 6.63 -33.56
CA THR A 131 1.48 7.81 -32.94
C THR A 131 0.05 7.99 -33.43
N ASN A 132 -0.79 8.53 -32.56
CA ASN A 132 -2.19 8.86 -32.81
C ASN A 132 -3.01 7.65 -33.31
N VAL A 133 -2.84 6.50 -32.63
CA VAL A 133 -3.63 5.29 -32.85
C VAL A 133 -5.06 5.58 -32.41
N THR A 134 -6.01 5.60 -33.34
CA THR A 134 -7.41 5.89 -33.03
C THR A 134 -8.22 4.62 -32.75
N LEU A 135 -9.11 4.68 -31.77
CA LEU A 135 -10.04 3.63 -31.37
C LEU A 135 -11.45 4.19 -31.14
N GLU A 136 -12.39 3.77 -31.97
CA GLU A 136 -13.82 4.10 -31.81
C GLU A 136 -14.44 3.32 -30.65
N GLN A 137 -15.43 3.90 -29.98
CA GLN A 137 -16.18 3.26 -28.90
C GLN A 137 -16.70 1.86 -29.27
N SER A 138 -16.60 0.93 -28.33
CA SER A 138 -16.95 -0.48 -28.54
C SER A 138 -18.44 -0.74 -28.71
N TYR A 139 -19.29 0.27 -28.49
CA TYR A 139 -20.74 0.16 -28.72
C TYR A 139 -21.12 0.21 -30.21
N THR A 140 -20.39 0.99 -31.03
CA THR A 140 -20.66 1.14 -32.47
C THR A 140 -19.62 0.44 -33.35
N ASN A 141 -18.51 0.02 -32.77
CA ASN A 141 -17.37 -0.60 -33.45
C ASN A 141 -16.94 -1.87 -32.71
N ASN A 142 -16.53 -2.90 -33.44
CA ASN A 142 -16.08 -4.18 -32.86
C ASN A 142 -14.55 -4.37 -32.97
N LEU A 143 -13.79 -3.32 -33.23
CA LEU A 143 -12.33 -3.34 -33.21
C LEU A 143 -11.83 -3.39 -31.75
N ILE A 144 -10.89 -4.29 -31.49
CA ILE A 144 -10.10 -4.35 -30.25
C ILE A 144 -8.64 -4.34 -30.68
N TYR A 145 -7.81 -3.51 -30.06
CA TYR A 145 -6.37 -3.62 -30.23
C TYR A 145 -5.82 -4.64 -29.25
N ARG A 146 -4.85 -5.42 -29.71
CA ARG A 146 -4.02 -6.30 -28.89
C ARG A 146 -2.58 -5.81 -28.94
N VAL A 147 -1.90 -5.86 -27.81
CA VAL A 147 -0.46 -5.61 -27.72
C VAL A 147 0.16 -6.74 -26.91
N ASP A 148 0.99 -7.54 -27.55
CA ASP A 148 1.69 -8.65 -26.91
C ASP A 148 2.80 -8.13 -26.00
N HIS A 149 2.98 -8.75 -24.82
CA HIS A 149 4.13 -8.48 -23.98
C HIS A 149 5.41 -8.95 -24.70
N PRO A 150 6.42 -8.09 -24.95
CA PRO A 150 7.57 -8.48 -25.77
C PRO A 150 8.48 -9.54 -25.15
N ASN A 151 8.54 -9.58 -23.82
CA ASN A 151 9.44 -10.45 -23.05
C ASN A 151 8.71 -11.61 -22.36
N ASP A 152 7.39 -11.68 -22.48
CA ASP A 152 6.56 -12.73 -21.89
C ASP A 152 5.52 -13.14 -22.94
N ASN A 153 5.48 -14.41 -23.29
CA ASN A 153 4.60 -14.89 -24.34
C ASN A 153 3.23 -15.36 -23.84
N SER A 154 3.02 -15.42 -22.51
CA SER A 154 1.71 -15.74 -21.95
C SER A 154 0.86 -14.50 -21.76
N GLU A 155 1.47 -13.31 -21.69
CA GLU A 155 0.78 -12.07 -21.33
C GLU A 155 0.58 -11.10 -22.51
N TYR A 156 -0.55 -10.38 -22.51
CA TYR A 156 -0.84 -9.30 -23.45
C TYR A 156 -1.94 -8.37 -22.94
N TRP A 157 -2.08 -7.19 -23.55
CA TRP A 157 -3.19 -6.28 -23.27
C TRP A 157 -4.22 -6.25 -24.40
N LEU A 158 -5.50 -6.19 -24.04
CA LEU A 158 -6.60 -5.87 -24.94
C LEU A 158 -7.15 -4.49 -24.63
N ILE A 159 -7.17 -3.62 -25.64
CA ILE A 159 -7.57 -2.22 -25.49
C ILE A 159 -8.94 -2.01 -26.12
N GLU A 160 -9.85 -1.40 -25.35
CA GLU A 160 -11.15 -0.97 -25.84
C GLU A 160 -11.52 0.44 -25.37
N ASN A 161 -12.26 1.17 -26.19
CA ASN A 161 -12.86 2.46 -25.81
C ASN A 161 -14.30 2.21 -25.31
N ARG A 162 -14.58 2.44 -24.02
CA ARG A 162 -15.89 2.24 -23.38
C ARG A 162 -16.55 3.58 -23.08
N GLN A 163 -17.80 3.72 -23.52
CA GLN A 163 -18.58 4.96 -23.40
C GLN A 163 -19.91 4.69 -22.70
N LYS A 164 -20.53 5.73 -22.09
CA LYS A 164 -21.87 5.69 -21.46
C LYS A 164 -23.00 5.45 -22.49
N LYS A 165 -22.99 4.31 -23.17
CA LYS A 165 -23.89 3.91 -24.26
C LYS A 165 -24.37 2.47 -24.06
N GLY A 166 -25.51 2.14 -24.67
CA GLY A 166 -26.08 0.79 -24.57
C GLY A 166 -26.34 0.38 -23.13
N THR A 167 -25.79 -0.78 -22.75
CA THR A 167 -25.90 -1.34 -21.39
C THR A 167 -24.99 -0.62 -20.40
N ASP A 168 -23.86 -0.04 -20.84
CA ASP A 168 -22.94 0.77 -20.02
C ASP A 168 -23.43 2.20 -19.75
N LYS A 169 -24.69 2.52 -20.02
CA LYS A 169 -25.23 3.88 -19.85
C LYS A 169 -25.01 4.45 -18.45
N LEU A 170 -24.87 3.59 -17.44
CA LEU A 170 -24.66 3.96 -16.04
C LEU A 170 -23.22 3.73 -15.57
N MET A 171 -22.26 3.48 -16.46
CA MET A 171 -20.85 3.36 -16.05
C MET A 171 -20.40 4.64 -15.34
N PRO A 172 -19.55 4.56 -14.28
CA PRO A 172 -19.14 5.73 -13.51
C PRO A 172 -18.49 6.79 -14.38
N GLU A 173 -17.48 6.41 -15.17
CA GLU A 173 -16.78 7.29 -16.12
C GLU A 173 -16.42 6.54 -17.41
N PRO A 174 -16.59 7.13 -18.61
CA PRO A 174 -16.11 6.56 -19.85
C PRO A 174 -14.60 6.74 -20.03
N GLY A 175 -14.00 5.88 -20.84
CA GLY A 175 -12.58 5.96 -21.14
C GLY A 175 -12.08 4.73 -21.89
N MET A 176 -10.77 4.68 -22.06
CA MET A 176 -10.04 3.53 -22.54
C MET A 176 -9.83 2.54 -21.40
N LEU A 177 -10.15 1.28 -21.63
CA LEU A 177 -9.84 0.18 -20.70
C LEU A 177 -8.72 -0.66 -21.29
N PHE A 178 -7.75 -0.99 -20.44
CA PHE A 178 -6.69 -1.94 -20.73
C PHE A 178 -6.98 -3.20 -19.92
N TRP A 179 -7.25 -4.30 -20.62
CA TRP A 179 -7.44 -5.61 -20.02
C TRP A 179 -6.13 -6.38 -20.10
N HIS A 180 -5.49 -6.66 -18.97
CA HIS A 180 -4.29 -7.48 -18.87
C HIS A 180 -4.67 -8.95 -18.86
N ILE A 181 -4.17 -9.69 -19.84
CA ILE A 181 -4.52 -11.09 -20.05
C ILE A 181 -3.29 -11.95 -19.80
N ASP A 182 -3.37 -12.90 -18.87
CA ASP A 182 -2.43 -14.01 -18.78
C ASP A 182 -3.07 -15.32 -19.27
N THR A 183 -2.56 -15.83 -20.39
CA THR A 183 -3.06 -17.05 -21.01
C THR A 183 -2.86 -18.30 -20.15
N GLU A 184 -1.94 -18.31 -19.18
CA GLU A 184 -1.78 -19.46 -18.29
C GLU A 184 -2.97 -19.62 -17.33
N LYS A 185 -3.67 -18.53 -16.99
CA LYS A 185 -4.84 -18.51 -16.09
C LYS A 185 -6.19 -18.49 -16.81
N THR A 186 -6.23 -18.08 -18.07
CA THR A 186 -7.50 -18.04 -18.84
C THR A 186 -8.14 -19.41 -19.11
N SER A 187 -7.45 -20.51 -18.81
CA SER A 187 -8.00 -21.86 -18.97
C SER A 187 -8.77 -22.32 -17.72
N GLY A 188 -9.97 -22.86 -17.92
CA GLY A 188 -10.80 -23.38 -16.83
C GLY A 188 -11.90 -22.41 -16.39
N TRP A 189 -12.34 -22.53 -15.12
CA TRP A 189 -13.49 -21.79 -14.57
C TRP A 189 -13.12 -20.78 -13.47
N GLY A 190 -11.90 -20.86 -12.91
CA GLY A 190 -11.40 -19.91 -11.90
C GLY A 190 -10.32 -19.02 -12.49
N VAL A 191 -10.70 -18.18 -13.46
CA VAL A 191 -9.76 -17.41 -14.28
C VAL A 191 -9.01 -16.34 -13.46
N ASN A 192 -9.64 -15.83 -12.40
CA ASN A 192 -9.10 -14.74 -11.59
C ASN A 192 -8.94 -15.11 -10.10
N ASN A 193 -8.79 -16.41 -9.77
CA ASN A 193 -8.61 -16.87 -8.38
C ASN A 193 -7.13 -16.85 -7.91
N ASP A 194 -6.29 -16.00 -8.49
CA ASP A 194 -4.86 -15.91 -8.14
C ASP A 194 -4.47 -14.45 -8.09
N GLU A 195 -4.68 -13.82 -6.95
CA GLU A 195 -4.38 -12.40 -6.73
C GLU A 195 -2.89 -12.17 -6.46
N PRO A 196 -2.25 -11.14 -7.04
CA PRO A 196 -2.78 -10.21 -8.04
C PRO A 196 -2.66 -10.72 -9.50
N HIS A 197 -2.23 -11.97 -9.70
CA HIS A 197 -1.97 -12.61 -10.99
C HIS A 197 -3.25 -13.12 -11.70
N TYR A 198 -4.09 -12.20 -12.16
CA TYR A 198 -5.33 -12.51 -12.85
C TYR A 198 -5.13 -13.02 -14.29
N GLY A 199 -6.03 -13.90 -14.75
CA GLY A 199 -6.11 -14.25 -16.16
C GLY A 199 -6.76 -13.19 -17.03
N VAL A 200 -7.69 -12.41 -16.47
CA VAL A 200 -8.33 -11.26 -17.12
C VAL A 200 -8.45 -10.13 -16.09
N GLY A 201 -7.40 -9.35 -15.93
CA GLY A 201 -7.34 -8.19 -15.04
C GLY A 201 -7.74 -6.89 -15.74
N LEU A 202 -8.27 -5.93 -14.99
CA LEU A 202 -8.44 -4.55 -15.47
C LEU A 202 -7.29 -3.71 -14.89
N GLU A 203 -6.54 -3.03 -15.75
CA GLU A 203 -5.52 -2.07 -15.30
C GLU A 203 -6.22 -0.79 -14.83
N GLN A 204 -6.25 -0.56 -13.53
CA GLN A 204 -6.96 0.56 -12.91
C GLN A 204 -6.13 1.85 -13.01
N ALA A 205 -6.58 2.85 -13.76
CA ALA A 205 -5.79 4.04 -14.10
C ALA A 205 -5.31 4.90 -12.92
N ASP A 206 -5.81 4.70 -11.72
CA ASP A 206 -5.39 5.39 -10.51
C ASP A 206 -4.33 4.65 -9.70
N GLY A 207 -4.00 3.40 -10.07
CA GLY A 207 -3.02 2.58 -9.37
C GLY A 207 -3.44 2.22 -7.94
N LEU A 208 -4.73 2.31 -7.59
CA LEU A 208 -5.22 1.98 -6.25
C LEU A 208 -5.45 0.47 -6.05
N PHE A 209 -5.50 -0.31 -7.13
CA PHE A 209 -5.65 -1.77 -7.11
C PHE A 209 -6.81 -2.23 -6.20
N GLU A 210 -7.93 -1.49 -6.20
CA GLU A 210 -9.08 -1.87 -5.38
C GLU A 210 -9.61 -3.24 -5.74
N LEU A 211 -9.54 -3.66 -7.00
CA LEU A 211 -10.08 -4.95 -7.42
C LEU A 211 -9.34 -6.12 -6.76
N GLU A 212 -8.01 -6.03 -6.66
CA GLU A 212 -7.11 -6.92 -5.93
C GLU A 212 -7.32 -6.86 -4.43
N ASN A 213 -7.78 -5.72 -3.90
CA ASN A 213 -8.01 -5.50 -2.47
C ASN A 213 -9.50 -5.65 -2.06
N ASN A 214 -10.28 -6.43 -2.82
CA ASN A 214 -11.71 -6.71 -2.56
C ASN A 214 -12.59 -5.44 -2.49
N GLY A 215 -12.21 -4.42 -3.23
CA GLY A 215 -12.92 -3.16 -3.42
C GLY A 215 -13.89 -3.21 -4.60
N SER A 216 -13.92 -2.18 -5.44
CA SER A 216 -14.88 -2.11 -6.55
C SER A 216 -14.38 -1.19 -7.63
N SER A 217 -14.66 -1.54 -8.89
CA SER A 217 -14.43 -0.63 -10.00
C SER A 217 -15.17 0.70 -9.80
N ASP A 218 -14.54 1.81 -10.20
CA ASP A 218 -15.09 3.14 -10.10
C ASP A 218 -14.79 4.05 -11.32
N GLY A 219 -14.84 5.37 -11.16
CA GLY A 219 -14.61 6.33 -12.26
C GLY A 219 -13.15 6.65 -12.52
N SER A 220 -12.26 6.15 -11.67
CA SER A 220 -10.81 6.35 -11.68
C SER A 220 -10.08 5.20 -12.37
N ASP A 221 -10.73 4.05 -12.60
CA ASP A 221 -10.14 2.93 -13.36
C ASP A 221 -9.96 3.19 -14.87
N PRO A 222 -10.89 3.84 -15.60
CA PRO A 222 -10.72 4.07 -17.03
C PRO A 222 -9.70 5.17 -17.32
N TYR A 223 -8.98 5.10 -18.44
CA TYR A 223 -8.07 6.15 -18.88
C TYR A 223 -8.77 7.16 -19.83
N PRO A 224 -8.64 8.49 -19.67
CA PRO A 224 -7.97 9.15 -18.56
C PRO A 224 -8.83 9.28 -17.30
N GLY A 225 -10.13 8.96 -17.38
CA GLY A 225 -11.02 8.85 -16.22
C GLY A 225 -11.06 10.10 -15.34
N LEU A 226 -11.32 9.89 -14.04
CA LEU A 226 -11.32 10.97 -13.05
C LEU A 226 -9.93 11.42 -12.61
N THR A 227 -8.91 10.56 -12.72
CA THR A 227 -7.52 10.88 -12.37
C THR A 227 -6.80 11.71 -13.42
N ASN A 228 -7.39 11.82 -14.62
CA ASN A 228 -6.74 12.41 -15.78
C ASN A 228 -5.41 11.70 -16.13
N ASN A 229 -5.26 10.42 -15.82
CA ASN A 229 -4.06 9.64 -16.15
C ASN A 229 -3.98 9.40 -17.66
N ARG A 230 -2.90 9.84 -18.30
CA ARG A 230 -2.72 9.76 -19.76
C ARG A 230 -1.59 8.84 -20.18
N GLU A 231 -1.14 8.03 -19.25
CA GLU A 231 0.01 7.16 -19.39
C GLU A 231 -0.25 5.81 -18.72
N PHE A 232 -0.06 4.75 -19.49
CA PHE A 232 0.10 3.40 -19.01
C PHE A 232 1.39 2.84 -19.60
N SER A 233 2.46 2.86 -18.82
CA SER A 233 3.82 2.54 -19.22
C SER A 233 4.47 1.62 -18.20
N HIS A 234 5.72 1.24 -18.41
CA HIS A 234 6.47 0.47 -17.41
C HIS A 234 6.78 1.30 -16.15
N CYS A 235 6.57 2.61 -16.21
CA CYS A 235 6.96 3.58 -15.20
C CYS A 235 5.77 4.19 -14.46
N SER A 236 4.56 3.98 -14.99
CA SER A 236 3.33 4.36 -14.32
C SER A 236 2.93 3.33 -13.28
N THR A 237 2.01 3.72 -12.40
CA THR A 237 1.23 2.80 -11.57
C THR A 237 -0.23 2.92 -12.02
N PRO A 238 -0.85 1.85 -12.56
CA PRO A 238 -0.30 0.52 -12.79
C PRO A 238 0.76 0.53 -13.89
N SER A 239 1.64 -0.47 -13.87
CA SER A 239 2.76 -0.56 -14.80
C SER A 239 2.53 -1.64 -15.85
N THR A 240 3.12 -1.51 -17.03
CA THR A 240 3.11 -2.54 -18.08
C THR A 240 4.11 -3.68 -17.80
N VAL A 241 4.51 -3.91 -16.54
CA VAL A 241 5.35 -5.03 -16.10
C VAL A 241 4.49 -6.29 -16.01
N SER A 242 5.03 -7.41 -16.50
CA SER A 242 4.35 -8.71 -16.36
C SER A 242 4.13 -9.12 -14.91
N TYR A 243 3.24 -10.09 -14.67
CA TYR A 243 3.06 -10.68 -13.33
C TYR A 243 4.32 -11.42 -12.83
N TYR A 244 5.27 -11.68 -13.72
CA TYR A 244 6.57 -12.27 -13.41
C TYR A 244 7.71 -11.25 -13.27
N PHE A 245 7.39 -9.95 -13.18
CA PHE A 245 8.35 -8.85 -13.03
C PHE A 245 9.27 -8.62 -14.23
N GLU A 246 8.98 -9.22 -15.38
CA GLU A 246 9.65 -8.90 -16.64
C GLU A 246 9.11 -7.59 -17.19
N ALA A 247 10.00 -6.67 -17.55
CA ALA A 247 9.64 -5.40 -18.15
C ALA A 247 9.16 -5.59 -19.58
N SER A 248 8.04 -4.97 -19.97
CA SER A 248 7.54 -5.06 -21.35
C SER A 248 8.23 -4.10 -22.31
N MET A 249 8.70 -2.95 -21.81
CA MET A 249 9.09 -1.77 -22.61
C MET A 249 7.96 -1.17 -23.45
N VAL A 250 6.72 -1.60 -23.22
CA VAL A 250 5.52 -1.06 -23.86
C VAL A 250 5.05 0.15 -23.07
N ALA A 251 4.73 1.23 -23.77
CA ALA A 251 4.04 2.35 -23.19
C ALA A 251 2.92 2.86 -24.08
N PHE A 252 1.81 3.19 -23.44
CA PHE A 252 0.65 3.85 -23.98
C PHE A 252 0.63 5.27 -23.43
N THR A 253 0.96 6.25 -24.25
CA THR A 253 1.07 7.65 -23.83
C THR A 253 0.11 8.53 -24.62
N ASN A 254 0.01 9.80 -24.23
CA ASN A 254 -0.83 10.79 -24.92
C ASN A 254 -2.29 10.32 -25.11
N ILE A 255 -2.83 9.58 -24.12
CA ILE A 255 -4.21 9.11 -24.15
C ILE A 255 -5.14 10.34 -24.19
N SER A 256 -5.99 10.40 -25.21
CA SER A 256 -6.85 11.55 -25.49
C SER A 256 -7.94 11.73 -24.43
N ASP A 257 -8.61 12.89 -24.47
CA ASP A 257 -9.88 13.06 -23.76
C ASP A 257 -10.90 11.98 -24.16
N THR A 258 -11.80 11.67 -23.24
CA THR A 258 -12.89 10.76 -23.51
C THR A 258 -13.81 11.29 -24.61
N ASP A 259 -13.94 10.52 -25.69
CA ASP A 259 -14.89 10.75 -26.78
C ASP A 259 -15.26 9.40 -27.44
N SER A 260 -16.27 9.44 -28.31
CA SER A 260 -16.65 8.37 -29.23
C SER A 260 -15.49 7.82 -30.07
N ILE A 261 -14.44 8.59 -30.30
CA ILE A 261 -13.16 8.15 -30.86
C ILE A 261 -12.06 8.68 -29.94
N MET A 262 -11.29 7.79 -29.35
CA MET A 262 -10.13 8.12 -28.54
C MET A 262 -8.84 7.80 -29.29
N SER A 263 -7.72 8.37 -28.86
CA SER A 263 -6.40 8.07 -29.40
C SER A 263 -5.35 7.89 -28.33
N PHE A 264 -4.27 7.19 -28.67
CA PHE A 264 -3.05 7.07 -27.87
C PHE A 264 -1.83 6.94 -28.78
N ASP A 265 -0.65 7.19 -28.23
CA ASP A 265 0.64 6.83 -28.82
C ASP A 265 1.12 5.52 -28.18
N ILE A 266 1.83 4.70 -28.95
CA ILE A 266 2.40 3.43 -28.49
C ILE A 266 3.88 3.33 -28.87
N SER A 267 4.72 3.01 -27.89
CA SER A 267 6.15 2.72 -28.06
C SER A 267 6.51 1.34 -27.50
N PHE A 268 7.65 0.79 -27.95
CA PHE A 268 8.17 -0.53 -27.54
C PHE A 268 9.63 -0.46 -27.05
N THR A 269 10.18 0.75 -26.90
CA THR A 269 11.57 0.99 -26.48
C THR A 269 11.64 1.78 -25.19
N ASP A 270 10.58 1.76 -24.39
CA ASP A 270 10.23 2.99 -23.67
C ASP A 270 10.99 3.26 -22.39
N VAL A 271 11.94 2.43 -21.95
CA VAL A 271 12.52 2.69 -20.63
C VAL A 271 14.01 2.52 -20.56
N GLU A 272 14.65 3.67 -20.44
CA GLU A 272 15.91 3.76 -19.72
C GLU A 272 15.63 3.57 -18.24
N THR A 273 16.09 2.46 -17.68
CA THR A 273 15.81 2.09 -16.28
C THR A 273 16.93 2.51 -15.33
N GLY A 274 16.57 2.69 -14.08
CA GLY A 274 17.48 2.80 -12.96
C GLY A 274 16.89 2.26 -11.65
N THR A 275 17.75 2.13 -10.64
CA THR A 275 17.37 1.82 -9.26
C THR A 275 17.91 2.89 -8.32
N ILE A 276 17.22 3.19 -7.24
CA ILE A 276 17.65 4.11 -6.18
C ILE A 276 17.57 3.42 -4.83
N GLY A 277 18.53 3.66 -3.95
CA GLY A 277 18.52 3.11 -2.59
C GLY A 277 19.27 4.01 -1.61
N GLY A 278 19.02 3.81 -0.32
CA GLY A 278 19.58 4.63 0.75
C GLY A 278 20.11 3.79 1.91
N LEU A 279 21.33 4.05 2.36
CA LEU A 279 21.90 3.44 3.56
C LEU A 279 22.47 4.51 4.48
N GLY A 280 22.15 4.42 5.77
CA GLY A 280 22.67 5.38 6.73
C GLY A 280 22.90 4.84 8.13
N PHE A 281 23.60 5.64 8.94
CA PHE A 281 23.82 5.34 10.33
C PHE A 281 24.11 6.61 11.14
N GLY A 282 23.79 6.55 12.43
CA GLY A 282 24.17 7.58 13.40
C GLY A 282 23.72 7.22 14.80
N ASP A 283 24.10 8.04 15.77
CA ASP A 283 23.77 7.79 17.17
C ASP A 283 22.41 8.44 17.52
N ALA A 284 21.71 7.85 18.50
CA ALA A 284 20.44 8.37 19.02
C ALA A 284 20.59 9.82 19.51
N TYR A 285 19.68 10.71 19.13
CA TYR A 285 19.71 12.13 19.47
C TYR A 285 20.96 12.88 18.97
N ALA A 286 21.58 12.39 17.89
CA ALA A 286 22.72 13.01 17.24
C ALA A 286 22.49 13.15 15.73
N VAL A 287 23.38 13.90 15.07
CA VAL A 287 23.45 13.97 13.61
C VAL A 287 24.27 12.79 13.09
N GLY A 288 23.72 12.05 12.13
CA GLY A 288 24.42 11.02 11.38
C GLY A 288 24.35 11.25 9.88
N TYR A 289 24.66 10.21 9.11
CA TYR A 289 24.81 10.28 7.66
C TYR A 289 23.92 9.26 6.96
N LEU A 290 23.29 9.69 5.89
CA LEU A 290 22.55 8.84 4.96
C LEU A 290 23.15 9.03 3.57
N VAL A 291 23.58 7.93 2.96
CA VAL A 291 24.12 7.90 1.60
C VAL A 291 23.07 7.32 0.66
N MET A 292 22.76 8.07 -0.39
CA MET A 292 21.89 7.64 -1.47
C MET A 292 22.74 7.21 -2.67
N SER A 293 22.46 6.01 -3.15
CA SER A 293 23.08 5.40 -4.33
C SER A 293 22.04 5.17 -5.40
N MET A 294 22.50 5.15 -6.64
CA MET A 294 21.65 4.89 -7.79
C MET A 294 22.38 3.97 -8.76
N ASN A 295 21.65 3.15 -9.50
CA ASN A 295 22.07 2.49 -10.72
C ASN A 295 21.25 3.04 -11.88
N ASN A 296 21.83 3.40 -13.01
CA ASN A 296 21.09 3.94 -14.16
C ASN A 296 21.82 3.64 -15.47
N ASN A 297 21.07 3.30 -16.52
CA ASN A 297 21.65 2.89 -17.80
C ASN A 297 21.98 4.06 -18.74
N VAL A 298 21.39 5.23 -18.51
CA VAL A 298 21.70 6.51 -19.20
C VAL A 298 22.02 7.61 -18.21
N GLN A 299 22.65 8.68 -18.68
CA GLN A 299 22.84 9.87 -17.86
C GLN A 299 21.47 10.49 -17.51
N ILE A 300 21.27 10.82 -16.24
CA ILE A 300 20.09 11.55 -15.75
C ILE A 300 20.44 13.04 -15.67
N SER A 301 19.59 13.87 -16.27
CA SER A 301 19.71 15.33 -16.38
C SER A 301 18.64 16.10 -15.60
N GLU A 302 17.64 15.40 -15.06
CA GLU A 302 16.62 15.92 -14.15
C GLU A 302 16.35 14.85 -13.09
N LEU A 303 16.32 15.22 -11.80
CA LEU A 303 15.99 14.30 -10.71
C LEU A 303 15.30 15.07 -9.57
N SER A 304 14.10 14.61 -9.20
CA SER A 304 13.42 14.99 -7.97
C SER A 304 12.73 13.78 -7.34
N PHE A 305 12.54 13.81 -6.02
CA PHE A 305 11.90 12.74 -5.26
C PHE A 305 11.49 13.23 -3.86
N GLU A 306 10.53 12.55 -3.23
CA GLU A 306 10.23 12.65 -1.81
C GLU A 306 11.02 11.57 -1.04
N LEU A 307 11.55 11.94 0.13
CA LEU A 307 12.32 11.06 1.01
C LEU A 307 11.63 10.92 2.36
N ASP A 308 11.05 9.74 2.59
CA ASP A 308 10.28 9.43 3.78
C ASP A 308 10.96 8.41 4.70
N PHE A 309 10.65 8.53 5.99
CA PHE A 309 11.26 7.71 7.06
C PHE A 309 10.19 6.99 7.87
N SER A 310 10.36 5.68 8.05
CA SER A 310 9.47 4.86 8.87
C SER A 310 10.26 4.00 9.89
N PRO A 311 10.13 4.26 11.21
CA PRO A 311 9.33 5.32 11.83
C PRO A 311 9.85 6.73 11.53
N ASN A 312 8.97 7.73 11.58
CA ASN A 312 9.30 9.13 11.30
C ASN A 312 10.04 9.78 12.49
N ILE A 313 11.30 9.40 12.67
CA ILE A 313 12.19 9.88 13.73
C ILE A 313 13.44 10.57 13.21
N LEU A 314 13.67 10.58 11.88
CA LEU A 314 14.81 11.26 11.26
C LEU A 314 14.39 12.62 10.73
N ILE A 315 15.25 13.62 10.86
CA ILE A 315 15.02 14.98 10.36
C ILE A 315 16.20 15.36 9.45
N ILE A 316 15.92 15.66 8.18
CA ILE A 316 16.93 16.12 7.23
C ILE A 316 17.52 17.47 7.70
N GLN A 317 18.84 17.52 7.85
CA GLN A 317 19.58 18.73 8.22
C GLN A 317 20.24 19.37 6.99
N SER A 318 20.80 18.56 6.10
CA SER A 318 21.33 18.98 4.80
C SER A 318 21.28 17.84 3.78
N ALA A 319 21.31 18.22 2.50
CA ALA A 319 21.42 17.31 1.36
C ALA A 319 22.43 17.88 0.38
N ASP A 320 23.43 17.07 0.02
CA ASP A 320 24.53 17.47 -0.86
C ASP A 320 24.73 16.39 -1.93
N VAL A 321 25.01 16.80 -3.17
CA VAL A 321 25.45 15.86 -4.21
C VAL A 321 26.82 15.29 -3.86
N SER A 322 27.01 14.01 -4.12
CA SER A 322 28.25 13.28 -3.82
C SER A 322 28.53 12.19 -4.84
N GLY A 323 29.63 11.47 -4.65
CA GLY A 323 30.03 10.36 -5.51
C GLY A 323 30.16 10.78 -6.99
N ARG A 324 29.32 10.21 -7.84
CA ARG A 324 29.38 10.41 -9.31
C ARG A 324 28.47 11.52 -9.83
N ALA A 325 27.62 12.11 -9.00
CA ALA A 325 26.69 13.15 -9.42
C ALA A 325 27.25 14.56 -9.21
N THR A 326 26.78 15.49 -10.03
CA THR A 326 26.95 16.93 -9.82
C THR A 326 25.62 17.63 -10.05
N ALA A 327 25.38 18.76 -9.40
CA ALA A 327 24.25 19.65 -9.66
C ALA A 327 24.67 21.09 -9.35
N ASP A 328 23.97 22.08 -9.90
CA ASP A 328 24.21 23.49 -9.59
C ASP A 328 23.80 23.81 -8.14
N SER A 329 22.71 23.19 -7.68
CA SER A 329 22.22 23.27 -6.30
C SER A 329 21.25 22.13 -5.99
N VAL A 330 21.02 21.87 -4.70
CA VAL A 330 19.96 20.98 -4.20
C VAL A 330 18.93 21.84 -3.47
N ILE A 331 17.66 21.70 -3.84
CA ILE A 331 16.53 22.33 -3.16
C ILE A 331 15.89 21.27 -2.27
N VAL A 332 15.66 21.63 -1.00
CA VAL A 332 14.98 20.77 -0.03
C VAL A 332 13.78 21.52 0.54
N THR A 333 12.58 20.99 0.32
CA THR A 333 11.33 21.53 0.85
C THR A 333 10.65 20.44 1.67
N GLU A 334 10.79 20.50 3.00
CA GLU A 334 10.38 19.41 3.89
C GLU A 334 11.09 18.10 3.52
N ASN A 335 10.35 17.12 3.00
CA ASN A 335 10.86 15.82 2.56
C ASN A 335 11.10 15.75 1.05
N PHE A 336 10.71 16.77 0.28
CA PHE A 336 10.90 16.82 -1.17
C PHE A 336 12.27 17.37 -1.54
N ILE A 337 12.98 16.66 -2.41
CA ILE A 337 14.31 16.99 -2.90
C ILE A 337 14.27 17.18 -4.42
N GLU A 338 14.85 18.29 -4.89
CA GLU A 338 15.00 18.61 -6.30
C GLU A 338 16.46 19.00 -6.59
N LEU A 339 17.08 18.37 -7.59
CA LEU A 339 18.40 18.76 -8.05
C LEU A 339 18.25 19.74 -9.21
N VAL A 340 18.97 20.87 -9.14
CA VAL A 340 18.97 21.88 -10.21
C VAL A 340 20.10 21.58 -11.19
N ASN A 341 19.75 21.31 -12.45
CA ASN A 341 20.67 20.91 -13.52
C ASN A 341 21.61 19.76 -13.11
N PRO A 342 21.09 18.62 -12.62
CA PRO A 342 21.93 17.50 -12.28
C PRO A 342 22.63 16.92 -13.51
N VAL A 343 23.78 16.32 -13.27
CA VAL A 343 24.46 15.42 -14.20
C VAL A 343 24.79 14.18 -13.39
N ILE A 344 24.05 13.11 -13.62
CA ILE A 344 24.27 11.80 -12.99
C ILE A 344 24.62 10.82 -14.10
N PRO A 345 25.92 10.61 -14.39
CA PRO A 345 26.37 9.72 -15.48
C PRO A 345 25.79 8.32 -15.33
N SER A 346 25.61 7.55 -16.42
CA SER A 346 25.20 6.14 -16.32
C SER A 346 26.18 5.31 -15.46
N GLY A 347 25.68 4.32 -14.72
CA GLY A 347 26.46 3.42 -13.89
C GLY A 347 25.82 3.17 -12.53
N ASN A 348 26.57 2.55 -11.62
CA ASN A 348 26.14 2.26 -10.25
C ASN A 348 27.07 2.95 -9.24
N GLY A 349 26.48 3.65 -8.26
CA GLY A 349 27.19 4.18 -7.10
C GLY A 349 26.47 5.35 -6.43
N GLU A 350 27.12 5.87 -5.40
CA GLU A 350 26.69 7.05 -4.63
C GLU A 350 26.45 8.27 -5.52
N ILE A 351 25.36 8.98 -5.26
CA ILE A 351 24.99 10.23 -5.94
C ILE A 351 24.68 11.37 -4.97
N MET A 352 24.30 11.06 -3.73
CA MET A 352 24.01 12.08 -2.73
C MET A 352 24.34 11.62 -1.32
N MET A 353 24.62 12.59 -0.46
CA MET A 353 24.80 12.42 0.97
C MET A 353 23.90 13.40 1.72
N PHE A 354 23.20 12.88 2.72
CA PHE A 354 22.38 13.65 3.63
C PHE A 354 23.00 13.63 5.03
N THR A 355 22.87 14.75 5.73
CA THR A 355 23.01 14.76 7.19
C THR A 355 21.63 14.73 7.80
N VAL A 356 21.39 13.79 8.71
CA VAL A 356 20.07 13.57 9.34
C VAL A 356 20.21 13.56 10.85
N PHE A 357 19.27 14.18 11.57
CA PHE A 357 19.20 14.14 13.02
C PHE A 357 18.26 13.03 13.47
N ALA A 358 18.74 12.09 14.27
CA ALA A 358 17.93 10.99 14.81
C ALA A 358 17.22 11.42 16.09
N ASN A 359 15.95 11.84 16.00
CA ASN A 359 15.15 12.30 17.13
C ASN A 359 14.56 11.13 17.95
N THR A 360 15.42 10.24 18.43
CA THR A 360 15.09 9.13 19.33
C THR A 360 16.11 9.02 20.46
N GLY A 361 15.72 8.41 21.57
CA GLY A 361 16.60 8.10 22.69
C GLY A 361 17.04 6.63 22.75
N SER A 362 16.55 5.79 21.84
CA SER A 362 16.87 4.36 21.77
C SER A 362 17.53 4.02 20.44
N ASP A 363 18.17 2.85 20.40
CA ASP A 363 18.57 2.20 19.16
C ASP A 363 17.35 1.70 18.36
N GLY A 364 17.62 1.34 17.10
CA GLY A 364 16.63 0.78 16.19
C GLY A 364 17.02 0.95 14.73
N SER A 365 16.18 0.47 13.82
CA SER A 365 16.28 0.72 12.40
C SER A 365 15.13 1.61 11.92
N VAL A 366 15.42 2.38 10.87
CA VAL A 366 14.46 3.25 10.18
C VAL A 366 14.49 2.89 8.70
N ASN A 367 13.36 2.49 8.15
CA ASN A 367 13.22 2.26 6.72
C ASN A 367 13.24 3.60 5.98
N ILE A 368 13.90 3.59 4.84
CA ILE A 368 14.04 4.76 3.97
C ILE A 368 13.21 4.50 2.72
N ASN A 369 12.23 5.36 2.49
CA ASN A 369 11.32 5.28 1.35
C ASN A 369 11.62 6.45 0.41
N PHE A 370 11.66 6.15 -0.88
CA PHE A 370 11.75 7.15 -1.92
C PHE A 370 10.42 7.15 -2.67
N ASP A 371 9.74 8.28 -2.69
CA ASP A 371 8.42 8.44 -3.29
C ASP A 371 8.45 9.58 -4.32
N GLU A 372 7.41 9.72 -5.14
CA GLU A 372 7.26 10.78 -6.16
C GLU A 372 8.51 11.03 -7.04
N ILE A 373 9.23 9.96 -7.42
CA ILE A 373 10.48 10.08 -8.17
C ILE A 373 10.19 10.52 -9.60
N THR A 374 10.78 11.64 -10.01
CA THR A 374 10.83 12.10 -11.41
C THR A 374 12.28 12.10 -11.85
N ALA A 375 12.59 11.41 -12.95
CA ALA A 375 13.92 11.45 -13.56
C ALA A 375 13.83 11.46 -15.08
N ASN A 376 14.66 12.28 -15.74
CA ASN A 376 14.76 12.36 -17.20
C ASN A 376 16.21 12.30 -17.68
N ASP A 377 16.44 11.74 -18.87
CA ASP A 377 17.73 11.69 -19.53
C ASP A 377 18.11 13.03 -20.20
N ASP A 378 19.28 13.11 -20.84
CA ASP A 378 19.73 14.32 -21.56
C ASP A 378 18.86 14.68 -22.79
N SER A 379 18.02 13.76 -23.25
CA SER A 379 17.09 13.93 -24.37
C SER A 379 15.67 14.25 -23.91
N ALA A 380 15.46 14.44 -22.59
CA ALA A 380 14.16 14.62 -21.94
C ALA A 380 13.22 13.41 -22.06
N ASN A 381 13.77 12.22 -22.24
CA ASN A 381 13.02 10.98 -22.07
C ASN A 381 12.97 10.62 -20.59
N GLN A 382 11.84 10.10 -20.13
CA GLN A 382 11.69 9.63 -18.76
C GLN A 382 12.63 8.46 -18.48
N VAL A 383 13.28 8.48 -17.31
CA VAL A 383 14.11 7.41 -16.78
C VAL A 383 13.40 6.83 -15.57
N CYS A 384 13.11 5.54 -15.61
CA CYS A 384 12.22 4.96 -14.61
C CYS A 384 13.04 4.33 -13.50
N ILE A 385 12.85 4.88 -12.31
CA ILE A 385 13.65 4.58 -11.14
C ILE A 385 12.84 3.70 -10.21
N THR A 386 13.25 2.44 -10.06
CA THR A 386 12.69 1.55 -9.03
C THR A 386 13.43 1.74 -7.71
N VAL A 387 12.74 1.53 -6.60
CA VAL A 387 13.33 1.71 -5.26
C VAL A 387 13.85 0.38 -4.73
N GLU A 388 15.11 0.37 -4.29
CA GLU A 388 15.70 -0.70 -3.49
C GLU A 388 15.46 -0.40 -2.00
N GLU A 389 15.28 -1.45 -1.19
CA GLU A 389 15.12 -1.31 0.26
C GLU A 389 16.26 -0.49 0.87
N GLY A 390 15.90 0.59 1.57
CA GLY A 390 16.84 1.43 2.29
C GLY A 390 16.67 1.35 3.80
N GLU A 391 17.77 1.44 4.54
CA GLU A 391 17.79 1.36 6.00
C GLU A 391 18.76 2.37 6.61
N TYR A 392 18.32 3.01 7.69
CA TYR A 392 19.15 3.81 8.57
C TYR A 392 19.23 3.16 9.96
N ILE A 393 20.44 2.91 10.44
CA ILE A 393 20.68 2.31 11.76
C ILE A 393 20.94 3.40 12.80
N VAL A 394 20.13 3.40 13.86
CA VAL A 394 20.34 4.26 15.03
C VAL A 394 21.08 3.48 16.12
N ASN A 395 22.26 3.95 16.51
CA ASN A 395 23.03 3.37 17.61
C ASN A 395 22.60 3.97 18.95
N THR A 396 22.62 3.16 20.01
CA THR A 396 22.35 3.64 21.37
C THR A 396 23.48 4.55 21.88
N ILE A 397 23.12 5.58 22.66
CA ILE A 397 24.06 6.34 23.48
C ILE A 397 23.92 5.90 24.92
N GLU A 398 25.02 5.46 25.55
CA GLU A 398 25.02 5.07 26.96
C GLU A 398 24.55 6.21 27.87
N GLN A 399 23.63 5.89 28.79
CA GLN A 399 23.25 6.74 29.92
C GLN A 399 23.76 6.05 31.19
N ILE A 400 24.48 6.76 32.04
CA ILE A 400 25.12 6.18 33.23
C ILE A 400 24.44 6.73 34.48
N VAL A 401 24.04 5.82 35.38
CA VAL A 401 23.58 6.16 36.73
C VAL A 401 24.65 5.75 37.72
N MET A 402 25.07 6.67 38.58
CA MET A 402 26.07 6.44 39.63
C MET A 402 25.50 6.82 40.99
N VAL A 403 25.84 6.06 42.01
CA VAL A 403 25.59 6.39 43.41
C VAL A 403 26.91 6.83 44.03
N ASP A 404 26.96 8.05 44.57
CA ASP A 404 28.15 8.61 45.18
C ASP A 404 28.50 7.93 46.51
N SER A 405 29.78 7.96 46.85
CA SER A 405 30.22 7.56 48.18
C SER A 405 29.76 8.57 49.23
N ALA A 406 29.13 8.08 50.29
CA ALA A 406 28.76 8.86 51.47
C ALA A 406 29.44 8.29 52.72
N THR A 407 29.69 9.15 53.72
CA THR A 407 30.30 8.75 54.99
C THR A 407 29.52 9.32 56.16
N ALA A 408 29.15 8.48 57.12
CA ALA A 408 28.54 8.86 58.39
C ALA A 408 29.28 8.21 59.56
N GLU A 409 29.23 8.85 60.73
CA GLU A 409 29.59 8.21 62.00
C GLU A 409 28.52 7.15 62.37
N PRO A 410 28.84 6.16 63.24
CA PRO A 410 27.84 5.20 63.72
C PRO A 410 26.61 5.92 64.32
N ALA A 411 25.41 5.54 63.87
CA ALA A 411 24.13 6.18 64.20
C ALA A 411 24.00 7.66 63.77
N GLY A 412 24.89 8.13 62.88
CA GLY A 412 24.76 9.41 62.19
C GLY A 412 24.06 9.28 60.83
N PHE A 413 23.93 10.41 60.14
CA PHE A 413 23.28 10.51 58.83
C PHE A 413 24.26 11.02 57.77
N ALA A 414 24.09 10.60 56.53
CA ALA A 414 24.79 11.16 55.38
C ALA A 414 23.86 11.27 54.17
N LEU A 415 24.10 12.29 53.34
CA LEU A 415 23.42 12.43 52.07
C LEU A 415 24.13 11.54 51.04
N VAL A 416 23.36 10.71 50.34
CA VAL A 416 23.84 9.87 49.24
C VAL A 416 23.45 10.56 47.94
N GLY A 417 24.45 11.03 47.18
CA GLY A 417 24.23 11.63 45.88
C GLY A 417 23.90 10.56 44.84
N VAL A 418 22.90 10.81 44.00
CA VAL A 418 22.65 10.01 42.79
C VAL A 418 22.93 10.88 41.59
N ASN A 419 23.91 10.47 40.78
CA ASN A 419 24.31 11.17 39.58
C ASN A 419 23.79 10.44 38.34
N ILE A 420 23.18 11.21 37.44
CA ILE A 420 22.78 10.74 36.11
C ILE A 420 23.64 11.48 35.09
N GLU A 421 24.48 10.74 34.38
CA GLU A 421 25.13 11.22 33.17
C GLU A 421 24.24 10.84 32.00
N ASN A 422 23.58 11.84 31.43
CA ASN A 422 22.70 11.68 30.29
C ASN A 422 23.09 12.65 29.19
N ASN A 423 23.13 12.15 27.95
CA ASN A 423 23.43 12.93 26.76
C ASN A 423 22.17 13.29 25.96
N ILE A 424 21.00 12.82 26.42
CA ILE A 424 19.68 13.10 25.83
C ILE A 424 18.71 13.59 26.91
N PRO A 425 17.73 14.47 26.61
CA PRO A 425 16.70 14.84 27.58
C PRO A 425 15.90 13.63 28.05
N LEU A 426 15.89 13.38 29.36
CA LEU A 426 15.10 12.32 29.97
C LEU A 426 13.70 12.88 30.30
N LYS A 427 12.66 12.21 29.83
CA LYS A 427 11.26 12.50 30.20
C LYS A 427 10.78 11.72 31.42
N MET A 428 11.45 10.61 31.70
CA MET A 428 11.19 9.76 32.85
C MET A 428 12.48 9.05 33.25
N PHE A 429 12.72 8.86 34.53
CA PHE A 429 13.62 7.79 34.99
C PHE A 429 12.98 6.99 36.12
N MET A 430 13.46 5.77 36.29
CA MET A 430 13.16 4.94 37.47
C MET A 430 14.45 4.25 37.91
N ILE A 431 14.81 4.42 39.17
CA ILE A 431 15.98 3.79 39.76
C ILE A 431 15.60 3.09 41.07
N THR A 432 16.31 2.03 41.42
CA THR A 432 16.21 1.38 42.72
C THR A 432 17.59 1.42 43.39
N ILE A 433 17.66 1.97 44.60
CA ILE A 433 18.89 2.09 45.37
C ILE A 433 18.86 1.04 46.48
N ASN A 434 19.86 0.15 46.46
CA ASN A 434 20.00 -0.95 47.40
C ASN A 434 21.38 -0.86 48.05
N ASP A 435 21.48 -1.14 49.34
CA ASP A 435 22.75 -1.24 50.05
C ASP A 435 23.09 -2.70 50.40
N SER A 436 24.38 -2.98 50.54
CA SER A 436 24.88 -4.29 50.95
C SER A 436 26.20 -4.15 51.71
N PRO A 437 26.28 -4.60 52.96
CA PRO A 437 25.19 -5.17 53.77
C PRO A 437 24.10 -4.13 54.09
N ASP A 438 22.84 -4.59 54.20
CA ASP A 438 21.62 -3.82 54.48
C ASP A 438 21.66 -3.21 55.90
N TYR A 439 22.38 -2.10 56.03
CA TYR A 439 22.61 -1.36 57.27
C TYR A 439 22.16 0.10 57.17
N LEU A 440 21.82 0.56 55.97
CA LEU A 440 21.36 1.92 55.72
C LEU A 440 19.83 1.92 55.71
N THR A 441 19.25 2.77 56.56
CA THR A 441 17.81 3.02 56.54
C THR A 441 17.58 4.46 56.08
N PRO A 442 16.65 4.70 55.13
CA PRO A 442 16.29 6.04 54.71
C PRO A 442 15.83 6.87 55.92
N ILE A 443 16.33 8.10 56.05
CA ILE A 443 16.02 8.95 57.19
C ILE A 443 14.62 9.57 57.04
N GLU A 444 13.76 9.35 58.03
CA GLU A 444 12.49 10.05 58.21
C GLU A 444 12.73 11.52 58.64
N GLU A 445 11.73 12.38 58.48
CA GLU A 445 11.86 13.79 58.82
C GLU A 445 12.16 14.05 60.31
N PHE A 446 12.76 15.20 60.62
CA PHE A 446 13.07 15.52 62.02
C PHE A 446 11.79 15.95 62.76
N TYR A 447 11.48 15.28 63.87
CA TYR A 447 10.33 15.59 64.71
C TYR A 447 10.73 16.07 66.11
N THR A 448 9.80 16.75 66.77
CA THR A 448 9.93 17.18 68.16
C THR A 448 9.25 16.15 69.05
N ASP A 449 10.05 15.29 69.68
CA ASP A 449 9.58 14.30 70.66
C ASP A 449 9.14 15.01 71.95
N VAL A 450 7.83 15.25 72.08
CA VAL A 450 7.25 15.99 73.21
C VAL A 450 7.19 15.09 74.45
N ASN A 451 7.03 13.79 74.26
CA ASN A 451 6.79 12.84 75.35
C ASN A 451 8.04 12.02 75.75
N GLN A 452 9.16 12.22 75.04
CA GLN A 452 10.47 11.62 75.28
C GLN A 452 10.48 10.09 75.13
N ASN A 453 9.61 9.53 74.30
CA ASN A 453 9.57 8.08 74.04
C ASN A 453 10.54 7.62 72.94
N GLY A 454 11.17 8.56 72.22
CA GLY A 454 12.09 8.30 71.12
C GLY A 454 11.43 7.77 69.85
N GLN A 455 10.12 7.94 69.67
CA GLN A 455 9.35 7.59 68.47
C GLN A 455 8.47 8.79 68.06
N TYR A 456 8.15 8.92 66.77
CA TYR A 456 7.17 9.90 66.34
C TYR A 456 5.76 9.45 66.73
N ASP A 457 5.00 10.33 67.37
CA ASP A 457 3.57 10.11 67.63
C ASP A 457 2.69 11.06 66.82
N GLU A 458 1.52 10.57 66.41
CA GLU A 458 0.53 11.36 65.67
C GLU A 458 0.16 12.64 66.44
N GLY A 459 0.44 13.80 65.83
CA GLY A 459 0.23 15.12 66.42
C GLY A 459 1.50 15.79 66.98
N GLU A 460 2.65 15.12 66.95
CA GLU A 460 3.93 15.78 67.17
C GLU A 460 4.33 16.66 65.98
N MET A 461 5.01 17.78 66.26
CA MET A 461 5.48 18.68 65.22
C MET A 461 6.72 18.08 64.57
N TYR A 462 6.71 17.96 63.25
CA TYR A 462 7.87 17.62 62.44
C TYR A 462 8.19 18.74 61.45
N ALA A 463 9.44 18.75 60.99
CA ALA A 463 9.88 19.62 59.92
C ALA A 463 9.64 18.90 58.59
N ASP A 464 8.58 19.30 57.89
CA ASP A 464 8.24 18.84 56.55
C ASP A 464 9.27 19.39 55.53
N PHE A 465 10.32 18.62 55.29
CA PHE A 465 11.42 18.96 54.39
C PHE A 465 11.05 18.69 52.93
N ASN A 466 10.14 17.76 52.66
CA ASN A 466 9.75 17.37 51.30
C ASN A 466 8.44 18.04 50.82
N GLY A 467 7.68 18.66 51.73
CA GLY A 467 6.44 19.38 51.46
C GLY A 467 5.20 18.50 51.27
N ASP A 468 5.25 17.22 51.63
CA ASP A 468 4.17 16.25 51.39
C ASP A 468 3.08 16.25 52.48
N GLY A 469 3.34 16.92 53.62
CA GLY A 469 2.41 17.01 54.74
C GLY A 469 2.29 15.72 55.56
N GLU A 470 3.18 14.75 55.39
CA GLU A 470 3.27 13.49 56.11
C GLU A 470 4.71 13.28 56.66
N TRP A 471 4.86 12.59 57.79
CA TRP A 471 6.19 12.26 58.32
C TRP A 471 6.77 11.04 57.59
N THR A 472 7.56 11.28 56.54
CA THR A 472 8.07 10.24 55.64
C THR A 472 9.58 10.39 55.39
N PRO A 473 10.30 9.33 54.92
CA PRO A 473 11.66 9.49 54.44
C PRO A 473 11.71 10.32 53.18
N PHE A 474 12.64 11.27 53.05
CA PHE A 474 12.60 12.21 51.93
C PHE A 474 13.73 12.01 50.90
N VAL A 475 13.42 12.30 49.63
CA VAL A 475 14.39 12.47 48.53
C VAL A 475 14.40 13.95 48.14
N GLN A 476 15.58 14.56 48.06
CA GLN A 476 15.69 15.98 47.68
C GLN A 476 16.13 16.13 46.23
N THR A 477 15.53 17.09 45.52
CA THR A 477 16.02 17.52 44.21
C THR A 477 17.32 18.30 44.34
N THR A 478 18.10 18.31 43.26
CA THR A 478 19.23 19.23 43.11
C THR A 478 18.83 20.35 42.16
N GLU A 479 19.69 21.36 41.96
CA GLU A 479 19.44 22.41 40.95
C GLU A 479 19.14 21.83 39.55
N ARG A 480 19.71 20.68 39.20
CA ARG A 480 19.52 20.01 37.91
C ARG A 480 18.16 19.33 37.78
N THR A 481 17.56 18.91 38.89
CA THR A 481 16.25 18.23 38.94
C THR A 481 15.17 19.07 39.62
N ALA A 482 15.40 20.38 39.80
CA ALA A 482 14.49 21.27 40.54
C ALA A 482 13.07 21.37 39.96
N ASN A 483 12.91 21.09 38.65
CA ASN A 483 11.64 21.13 37.94
C ASN A 483 11.04 19.72 37.68
N TRP A 484 11.65 18.67 38.21
CA TRP A 484 11.16 17.30 38.06
C TRP A 484 10.08 17.01 39.10
N ASP A 485 9.04 16.29 38.70
CA ASP A 485 8.02 15.79 39.61
C ASP A 485 8.48 14.43 40.15
N LEU A 486 9.18 14.45 41.28
CA LEU A 486 9.73 13.25 41.88
C LEU A 486 8.69 12.56 42.76
N SER A 487 8.56 11.25 42.57
CA SER A 487 7.91 10.35 43.50
C SER A 487 8.89 9.28 43.96
N TYR A 488 8.70 8.76 45.16
CA TYR A 488 9.51 7.66 45.66
C TYR A 488 8.66 6.68 46.46
N GLN A 489 9.09 5.43 46.49
CA GLN A 489 8.46 4.36 47.25
C GLN A 489 9.52 3.55 47.99
N LEU A 490 9.23 3.24 49.24
CA LEU A 490 10.04 2.36 50.06
C LEU A 490 9.54 0.92 49.90
N SER A 491 10.48 0.00 49.74
CA SER A 491 10.20 -1.42 49.67
C SER A 491 11.23 -2.20 50.47
N ASP A 492 10.95 -3.46 50.76
CA ASP A 492 11.90 -4.39 51.40
C ASP A 492 13.20 -4.59 50.60
N VAL A 493 13.25 -4.07 49.36
CA VAL A 493 14.38 -4.23 48.45
C VAL A 493 15.16 -2.94 48.22
N GLY A 494 14.71 -1.79 48.75
CA GLY A 494 15.37 -0.49 48.57
C GLY A 494 14.40 0.68 48.35
N ILE A 495 14.95 1.86 48.01
CA ILE A 495 14.16 3.04 47.60
C ILE A 495 14.01 3.04 46.08
N MET A 496 12.77 3.06 45.59
CA MET A 496 12.46 3.36 44.20
C MET A 496 12.22 4.85 44.04
N VAL A 497 12.95 5.50 43.13
CA VAL A 497 12.74 6.92 42.79
C VAL A 497 12.31 7.00 41.33
N ALA A 498 11.18 7.67 41.08
CA ALA A 498 10.66 7.95 39.75
C ALA A 498 10.51 9.46 39.59
N GLY A 499 10.83 9.96 38.39
CA GLY A 499 10.83 11.39 38.08
C GLY A 499 10.57 11.67 36.62
#